data_AF-A0A8J8BDC4-F1
#
_entry.id   AF-A0A8J8BDC4-F1
#
_cell.length_a   1.000
_cell.length_b   1.000
_cell.length_c   1.000
_cell.angle_alpha   90.00
_cell.angle_beta   90.00
_cell.angle_gamma   90.00
#
_symmetry.space_group_name_H-M   'P 1'
#
loop_
_entity.id
_entity.type
_entity.pdbx_description
1 polymer ?
#
loop_
_entity_poly.entity_id
_entity_poly.type
_entity_poly.pdbx_seq_one_letter_code
_entity_poly.pdbx_strand_id
1 'polypeptide(L)'
;MKTTSNKVRDASVADPKAQALREVHREIDHAVVAAYGWSDVDPRVGFHDSKIGVRWTVSKVARFEILDRLRTLKQQRYDARSK
;
A
#
# COMPACT_ATOMS: atom_id res chain seq x y z
N MET A 1 -11.75 17.52 10.13
CA MET A 1 -12.49 16.24 10.25
C MET A 1 -11.75 15.15 9.45
N LYS A 2 -10.93 14.31 10.11
CA LYS A 2 -10.13 13.22 9.48
C LYS A 2 -10.44 11.86 10.13
N THR A 3 -11.71 11.58 10.44
CA THR A 3 -12.06 10.48 11.36
C THR A 3 -12.30 9.14 10.66
N THR A 4 -12.69 9.11 9.38
CA THR A 4 -13.08 7.86 8.71
C THR A 4 -11.87 6.99 8.32
N SER A 5 -10.81 7.61 7.75
CA SER A 5 -9.63 6.87 7.28
C SER A 5 -8.78 6.28 8.41
N ASN A 6 -8.86 6.86 9.62
CA ASN A 6 -8.12 6.34 10.78
C ASN A 6 -8.72 5.04 11.31
N LYS A 7 -10.06 4.90 11.30
CA LYS A 7 -10.77 3.70 11.80
C LYS A 7 -10.47 2.44 11.00
N VAL A 8 -10.39 2.55 9.68
CA VAL A 8 -10.06 1.40 8.79
C VAL A 8 -8.65 0.88 9.08
N ARG A 9 -7.74 1.77 9.48
CA ARG A 9 -6.36 1.42 9.78
C ARG A 9 -6.13 0.91 11.20
N ASP A 10 -7.07 1.12 12.09
CA ASP A 10 -6.94 0.77 13.50
C ASP A 10 -7.30 -0.69 13.73
N ALA A 11 -6.41 -1.44 14.38
CA ALA A 11 -6.64 -2.86 14.70
C ALA A 11 -7.75 -3.08 15.74
N SER A 12 -8.03 -2.09 16.60
CA SER A 12 -9.10 -2.17 17.60
C SER A 12 -10.51 -2.07 17.02
N VAL A 13 -10.64 -1.63 15.76
CA VAL A 13 -11.93 -1.48 15.09
C VAL A 13 -12.31 -2.79 14.41
N ALA A 14 -13.33 -3.46 14.96
CA ALA A 14 -13.89 -4.71 14.46
C ALA A 14 -15.21 -4.53 13.65
N ASP A 15 -15.65 -3.29 13.41
CA ASP A 15 -16.89 -3.00 12.66
C ASP A 15 -16.91 -3.72 11.30
N PRO A 16 -17.99 -4.46 10.95
CA PRO A 16 -18.08 -5.19 9.69
C PRO A 16 -17.87 -4.33 8.44
N LYS A 17 -18.31 -3.06 8.45
CA LYS A 17 -18.09 -2.12 7.35
C LYS A 17 -16.61 -1.75 7.23
N ALA A 18 -15.92 -1.64 8.36
CA ALA A 18 -14.47 -1.40 8.35
C ALA A 18 -13.71 -2.62 7.80
N GLN A 19 -14.16 -3.84 8.12
CA GLN A 19 -13.58 -5.06 7.54
C GLN A 19 -13.81 -5.15 6.03
N ALA A 20 -15.04 -4.89 5.56
CA ALA A 20 -15.34 -4.85 4.13
C ALA A 20 -14.49 -3.81 3.40
N LEU A 21 -14.31 -2.63 3.99
CA LEU A 21 -13.48 -1.58 3.40
C LEU A 21 -11.98 -1.94 3.40
N ARG A 22 -11.49 -2.74 4.35
CA ARG A 22 -10.12 -3.27 4.34
C ARG A 22 -9.91 -4.25 3.18
N GLU A 23 -10.91 -5.08 2.89
CA GLU A 23 -10.87 -6.00 1.76
C GLU A 23 -10.82 -5.25 0.42
N VAL A 24 -11.70 -4.25 0.25
CA VAL A 24 -11.67 -3.39 -0.94
C VAL A 24 -10.31 -2.69 -1.10
N HIS A 25 -9.71 -2.20 0.00
CA HIS A 25 -8.36 -1.62 -0.08
C HIS A 25 -7.29 -2.65 -0.47
N ARG A 26 -7.40 -3.90 0.00
CA ARG A 26 -6.50 -4.98 -0.40
C ARG A 26 -6.58 -5.21 -1.91
N GLU A 27 -7.78 -5.34 -2.45
CA GLU A 27 -8.00 -5.51 -3.89
C GLU A 27 -7.42 -4.34 -4.69
N ILE A 28 -7.63 -3.11 -4.24
CA ILE A 28 -7.06 -1.90 -4.86
C ILE A 28 -5.54 -1.94 -4.83
N ASP A 29 -4.91 -2.27 -3.70
CA ASP A 29 -3.45 -2.32 -3.58
C ASP A 29 -2.85 -3.36 -4.55
N HIS A 30 -3.47 -4.54 -4.68
CA HIS A 30 -3.06 -5.54 -5.67
C HIS A 30 -3.26 -5.06 -7.11
N ALA A 31 -4.42 -4.47 -7.43
CA ALA A 31 -4.72 -3.96 -8.76
C ALA A 31 -3.76 -2.84 -9.18
N VAL A 32 -3.40 -1.93 -8.25
CA VAL A 32 -2.43 -0.86 -8.50
C VAL A 32 -1.06 -1.45 -8.81
N VAL A 33 -0.57 -2.39 -8.00
CA VAL A 33 0.72 -3.04 -8.23
C VAL A 33 0.76 -3.77 -9.59
N ALA A 34 -0.31 -4.49 -9.93
CA ALA A 34 -0.44 -5.11 -11.24
C ALA A 34 -0.48 -4.09 -12.39
N ALA A 35 -1.13 -2.94 -12.22
CA ALA A 35 -1.20 -1.88 -13.24
C ALA A 35 0.16 -1.23 -13.54
N TYR A 36 1.10 -1.25 -12.59
CA TYR A 36 2.50 -0.88 -12.81
C TYR A 36 3.33 -1.99 -13.51
N GLY A 37 2.73 -3.15 -13.78
CA GLY A 37 3.40 -4.32 -14.34
C GLY A 37 4.17 -5.15 -13.31
N TRP A 38 3.89 -4.99 -12.02
CA TRP A 38 4.61 -5.63 -10.91
C TRP A 38 3.81 -6.75 -10.27
N SER A 39 3.18 -7.59 -11.09
CA SER A 39 2.33 -8.70 -10.64
C SER A 39 3.05 -9.75 -9.76
N ASP A 40 4.38 -9.71 -9.72
CA ASP A 40 5.25 -10.51 -8.87
C ASP A 40 5.39 -9.96 -7.43
N VAL A 41 4.99 -8.71 -7.19
CA VAL A 41 5.01 -8.10 -5.87
C VAL A 41 3.71 -8.38 -5.14
N ASP A 42 3.80 -9.13 -4.04
CA ASP A 42 2.70 -9.25 -3.09
C ASP A 42 2.76 -8.10 -2.08
N PRO A 43 1.78 -7.17 -2.05
CA PRO A 43 1.71 -6.08 -1.09
C PRO A 43 1.64 -6.57 0.37
N ARG A 44 1.17 -7.81 0.59
CA ARG A 44 0.93 -8.40 1.91
C ARG A 44 0.15 -7.45 2.81
N VAL A 45 -0.96 -6.92 2.28
CA VAL A 45 -1.80 -5.95 3.01
C VAL A 45 -2.35 -6.60 4.25
N GLY A 46 -2.16 -5.96 5.40
CA GLY A 46 -2.58 -6.50 6.68
C GLY A 46 -2.19 -5.58 7.83
N PHE A 47 -2.27 -6.10 9.06
CA PHE A 47 -1.81 -5.38 10.23
C PHE A 47 -0.29 -5.50 10.38
N HIS A 48 0.40 -4.38 10.29
CA HIS A 48 1.87 -4.30 10.43
C HIS A 48 2.26 -3.20 11.42
N ASP A 49 3.42 -3.39 12.05
CA ASP A 49 4.00 -2.39 12.95
C ASP A 49 4.34 -1.09 12.21
N SER A 50 4.01 0.02 12.86
CA SER A 50 4.38 1.35 12.41
C SER A 50 4.86 2.20 13.59
N LYS A 51 5.45 3.36 13.31
CA LYS A 51 5.93 4.30 14.35
C LYS A 51 4.86 4.75 15.34
N ILE A 52 3.59 4.56 15.00
CA ILE A 52 2.42 4.97 15.79
C ILE A 52 1.56 3.75 16.20
N GLY A 53 2.14 2.55 16.20
CA GLY A 53 1.49 1.28 16.56
C GLY A 53 1.10 0.41 15.35
N VAL A 54 0.45 -0.72 15.62
CA VAL A 54 -0.02 -1.66 14.60
C VAL A 54 -1.12 -1.02 13.75
N ARG A 55 -0.97 -1.06 12.42
CA ARG A 55 -1.96 -0.49 11.50
C ARG A 55 -2.21 -1.36 10.28
N TRP A 56 -3.41 -1.28 9.72
CA TRP A 56 -3.72 -1.86 8.41
C TRP A 56 -2.96 -1.10 7.31
N THR A 57 -2.01 -1.77 6.68
CA THR A 57 -1.12 -1.19 5.67
C THR A 57 -0.43 -2.28 4.84
N VAL A 58 0.30 -1.90 3.80
CA VAL A 58 1.21 -2.80 3.07
C VAL A 58 2.40 -3.18 3.94
N SER A 59 2.91 -4.40 3.81
CA SER A 59 4.05 -4.87 4.59
C SER A 59 5.29 -3.99 4.37
N LYS A 60 6.17 -3.95 5.37
CA LYS A 60 7.44 -3.20 5.28
C LYS A 60 8.29 -3.67 4.10
N VAL A 61 8.32 -4.98 3.84
CA VAL A 61 9.06 -5.58 2.71
C VAL A 61 8.50 -5.10 1.38
N ALA A 62 7.19 -5.29 1.16
CA ALA A 62 6.55 -4.86 -0.09
C ALA A 62 6.65 -3.35 -0.31
N ARG A 63 6.57 -2.56 0.77
CA ARG A 63 6.76 -1.10 0.70
C ARG A 63 8.14 -0.72 0.16
N PHE A 64 9.20 -1.38 0.63
CA PHE A 64 10.54 -1.08 0.14
C PHE A 64 10.73 -1.48 -1.31
N GLU A 65 10.24 -2.65 -1.70
CA GLU A 65 10.27 -3.11 -3.08
C GLU A 65 9.56 -2.12 -4.02
N ILE A 66 8.33 -1.71 -3.67
CA ILE A 66 7.55 -0.72 -4.44
C ILE A 66 8.32 0.61 -4.54
N LEU A 67 8.91 1.09 -3.45
CA LEU A 67 9.67 2.34 -3.46
C LEU A 67 10.92 2.27 -4.34
N ASP A 68 11.61 1.14 -4.34
CA ASP A 68 12.81 0.94 -5.15
C ASP A 68 12.47 0.88 -6.65
N ARG A 69 11.40 0.15 -7.01
CA ARG A 69 10.92 0.13 -8.40
C ARG A 69 10.44 1.50 -8.88
N LEU A 70 9.73 2.25 -8.02
CA LEU A 70 9.33 3.63 -8.33
C LEU A 70 10.53 4.54 -8.55
N ARG A 71 11.59 4.40 -7.73
CA ARG A 71 12.84 5.14 -7.90
C ARG A 71 13.48 4.83 -9.26
N THR A 72 13.55 3.56 -9.62
CA THR A 72 14.11 3.11 -10.90
C THR A 72 13.31 3.66 -12.09
N LEU A 73 11.98 3.52 -12.07
CA LEU A 73 11.10 4.07 -13.12
C LEU A 73 11.26 5.59 -13.25
N LYS A 74 11.39 6.30 -12.13
CA LYS A 74 11.60 7.75 -12.13
C LYS A 74 12.93 8.12 -12.81
N GLN A 75 14.01 7.39 -12.51
CA GLN A 75 15.32 7.62 -13.12
C GLN A 75 15.27 7.40 -14.64
N GLN A 76 14.70 6.29 -15.10
CA GLN A 76 14.54 5.98 -16.53
C GLN A 76 13.79 7.08 -17.29
N ARG A 77 12.71 7.61 -16.70
CA ARG A 77 11.94 8.71 -17.30
C ARG A 77 12.71 10.03 -17.32
N TYR A 78 13.55 10.29 -16.33
CA TYR A 78 14.40 11.47 -16.29
C TYR A 78 15.44 11.43 -17.41
N ASP A 79 16.16 10.30 -17.54
CA ASP A 79 17.22 10.13 -18.54
C ASP A 79 16.66 10.15 -19.98
N ALA A 80 15.44 9.65 -20.18
CA ALA A 80 14.73 9.72 -21.46
C ALA A 80 14.28 11.13 -21.84
N ARG A 81 14.10 12.02 -20.85
CA ARG A 81 13.68 13.42 -21.07
C ARG A 81 14.87 14.38 -21.22
N SER A 82 16.05 13.99 -20.76
CA SER A 82 17.29 14.75 -20.92
C SER A 82 18.04 14.47 -22.24
N LYS A 83 17.44 13.69 -23.14
CA LYS A 83 17.83 13.56 -24.56
C LYS A 83 16.90 14.39 -25.42
#